data_AF-A0A0A7UZ62-F1
#
_entry.id   AF-A0A0A7UZ62-F1
#
_cell.length_a   1.000
_cell.length_b   1.000
_cell.length_c   1.000
_cell.angle_alpha   90.00
_cell.angle_beta   90.00
_cell.angle_gamma   90.00
#
_symmetry.space_group_name_H-M   'P 1'
#
loop_
_entity.id
_entity.type
_entity.pdbx_description
1 polymer ?
#
loop_
_entity_poly.entity_id
_entity_poly.type
_entity_poly.pdbx_seq_one_letter_code
_entity_poly.pdbx_strand_id
1 'polypeptide(L)'
;MKRYLLGIGLILALIACKQNVSSLDDKNSVSVSLPGEIKVLVSKEKDKDGKYSLMSIIDKIELKGTSDKNNGSGILEGVKSDKSQVKLTVSNDLAQTTLEIFQEDGKTFMSRKVNSKDKSSIEEKFNAKGELSEKIMVRANGTRLEHTEIKSDGTGKAKEILKDFTLEGTLAANKTTLKVEESSVTLIKHIEKSGEIKVELKDTAGQKSGNWDAASRALTIIVNNKYISQLVFTKQDTITYQKYDTAGTKLEGTAVEIKTLAELKNTLK
;
A
#
# COMPACT_ATOMS: atom_id res chain seq x y z
N MET A 1 23.83 -44.09 31.55
CA MET A 1 22.37 -44.11 31.28
C MET A 1 21.77 -42.75 31.61
N LYS A 2 20.65 -42.37 30.96
CA LYS A 2 19.61 -41.36 31.33
C LYS A 2 19.94 -40.48 32.56
N ARG A 3 20.04 -39.14 32.46
CA ARG A 3 19.00 -38.06 32.38
C ARG A 3 19.77 -36.72 32.31
N TYR A 4 19.34 -35.53 31.88
CA TYR A 4 18.24 -34.91 31.10
C TYR A 4 18.89 -33.65 30.43
N LEU A 5 18.40 -32.95 29.40
CA LEU A 5 17.12 -32.91 28.67
C LEU A 5 15.88 -32.30 29.37
N LEU A 6 16.06 -31.18 30.09
CA LEU A 6 14.99 -30.30 30.59
C LEU A 6 15.53 -28.85 30.69
N GLY A 7 15.08 -27.95 29.79
CA GLY A 7 15.60 -26.58 29.77
C GLY A 7 15.02 -25.60 28.74
N ILE A 8 14.20 -26.05 27.77
CA ILE A 8 13.63 -25.20 26.70
C ILE A 8 12.09 -25.11 26.80
N GLY A 9 11.45 -25.86 27.70
CA GLY A 9 9.98 -25.96 27.80
C GLY A 9 9.24 -24.81 28.49
N LEU A 10 9.92 -23.76 28.99
CA LEU A 10 9.31 -22.78 29.91
C LEU A 10 8.86 -21.45 29.26
N ILE A 11 9.20 -21.20 27.99
CA ILE A 11 8.84 -19.92 27.32
C ILE A 11 7.45 -19.98 26.66
N LEU A 12 7.01 -21.16 26.21
CA LEU A 12 5.69 -21.35 25.58
C LEU A 12 4.49 -21.21 26.54
N ALA A 13 4.72 -21.30 27.85
CA ALA A 13 3.64 -21.25 28.85
C ALA A 13 3.15 -19.84 29.21
N LEU A 14 3.89 -18.78 28.85
CA LEU A 14 3.63 -17.41 29.32
C LEU A 14 2.53 -16.67 28.54
N ILE A 15 2.22 -17.08 27.30
CA ILE A 15 1.19 -16.44 26.47
C ILE A 15 -0.22 -17.00 26.77
N ALA A 16 -0.33 -18.26 27.20
CA ALA A 16 -1.61 -18.91 27.49
C ALA A 16 -2.35 -18.35 28.72
N CYS A 17 -1.67 -17.62 29.60
CA CYS A 17 -2.18 -17.26 30.93
C CYS A 17 -2.66 -15.80 31.09
N LYS A 18 -3.26 -15.18 30.05
CA LYS A 18 -3.93 -13.88 30.23
C LYS A 18 -5.12 -13.52 29.32
N GLN A 19 -5.83 -14.49 28.75
CA GLN A 19 -7.05 -14.22 27.98
C GLN A 19 -8.30 -14.91 28.54
N ASN A 20 -8.74 -14.50 29.74
CA ASN A 20 -10.12 -14.71 30.21
C ASN A 20 -11.10 -13.75 29.51
N VAL A 21 -11.01 -13.67 28.17
CA VAL A 21 -11.93 -12.91 27.33
C VAL A 21 -13.26 -13.67 27.30
N SER A 22 -14.34 -13.05 27.75
CA SER A 22 -15.66 -13.67 27.77
C SER A 22 -16.14 -13.98 26.35
N SER A 23 -17.02 -14.97 26.20
CA SER A 23 -17.62 -15.31 24.90
C SER A 23 -18.51 -14.14 24.44
N LEU A 24 -18.02 -13.34 23.49
CA LEU A 24 -18.76 -12.18 22.99
C LEU A 24 -19.79 -12.59 21.94
N ASP A 25 -21.00 -12.04 22.06
CA ASP A 25 -22.11 -12.21 21.12
C ASP A 25 -22.85 -10.87 20.91
N ASP A 26 -23.82 -10.81 19.99
CA ASP A 26 -24.59 -9.59 19.71
C ASP A 26 -25.40 -9.07 20.92
N LYS A 27 -25.62 -9.91 21.95
CA LYS A 27 -26.37 -9.55 23.15
C LYS A 27 -25.49 -8.89 24.19
N ASN A 28 -24.25 -9.33 24.37
CA ASN A 28 -23.32 -8.81 25.38
C ASN A 28 -22.26 -7.83 24.84
N SER A 29 -22.18 -7.64 23.51
CA SER A 29 -21.16 -6.79 22.87
C SER A 29 -21.74 -5.69 21.94
N VAL A 30 -20.86 -4.81 21.48
CA VAL A 30 -21.13 -3.76 20.48
C VAL A 30 -20.19 -3.96 19.29
N SER A 31 -20.73 -4.00 18.08
CA SER A 31 -19.94 -4.13 16.84
C SER A 31 -19.44 -2.76 16.36
N VAL A 32 -18.11 -2.60 16.31
CA VAL A 32 -17.42 -1.45 15.73
C VAL A 32 -16.89 -1.82 14.34
N SER A 33 -17.23 -1.03 13.33
CA SER A 33 -16.68 -1.15 11.96
C SER A 33 -15.44 -0.28 11.79
N LEU A 34 -14.40 -0.84 11.17
CA LEU A 34 -13.05 -0.25 11.10
C LEU A 34 -12.53 -0.18 9.65
N PRO A 35 -11.41 0.53 9.40
CA PRO A 35 -10.68 0.46 8.14
C PRO A 35 -10.40 -0.97 7.68
N GLY A 36 -10.37 -1.20 6.36
CA GLY A 36 -10.13 -2.52 5.77
C GLY A 36 -11.28 -3.52 5.93
N GLU A 37 -12.50 -3.04 6.14
CA GLU A 37 -13.73 -3.86 6.31
C GLU A 37 -13.75 -4.74 7.57
N ILE A 38 -12.78 -4.53 8.47
CA ILE A 38 -12.66 -5.24 9.74
C ILE A 38 -13.80 -4.83 10.68
N LYS A 39 -14.34 -5.81 11.43
CA LYS A 39 -15.26 -5.60 12.55
C LYS A 39 -14.65 -6.08 13.86
N VAL A 40 -14.82 -5.31 14.92
CA VAL A 40 -14.43 -5.68 16.30
C VAL A 40 -15.68 -5.64 17.18
N LEU A 41 -15.95 -6.74 17.88
CA LEU A 41 -16.92 -6.81 18.96
C LEU A 41 -16.25 -6.36 20.26
N VAL A 42 -16.92 -5.48 21.01
CA VAL A 42 -16.45 -4.91 22.28
C VAL A 42 -17.45 -5.25 23.37
N SER A 43 -17.03 -5.77 24.52
CA SER A 43 -17.95 -6.03 25.64
C SER A 43 -18.67 -4.76 26.11
N LYS A 44 -19.96 -4.86 26.44
CA LYS A 44 -20.73 -3.74 27.03
C LYS A 44 -20.25 -3.37 28.43
N GLU A 45 -19.74 -4.36 29.16
CA GLU A 45 -19.23 -4.24 30.52
C GLU A 45 -17.73 -4.52 30.60
N LYS A 46 -17.12 -4.19 31.74
CA LYS A 46 -15.72 -4.48 32.04
C LYS A 46 -15.55 -5.88 32.64
N ASP A 47 -14.43 -6.52 32.35
CA ASP A 47 -13.96 -7.72 33.01
C ASP A 47 -13.50 -7.45 34.47
N LYS A 48 -13.15 -8.53 35.16
CA LYS A 48 -12.63 -8.52 36.55
C LYS A 48 -11.35 -7.68 36.75
N ASP A 49 -10.62 -7.38 35.68
CA ASP A 49 -9.38 -6.61 35.70
C ASP A 49 -9.62 -5.14 35.26
N GLY A 50 -10.89 -4.75 35.09
CA GLY A 50 -11.33 -3.40 34.77
C GLY A 50 -11.22 -3.02 33.30
N LYS A 51 -11.08 -3.99 32.39
CA LYS A 51 -10.90 -3.76 30.94
C LYS A 51 -12.10 -4.25 30.13
N TYR A 52 -12.27 -3.71 28.92
CA TYR A 52 -13.24 -4.22 27.95
C TYR A 52 -12.63 -5.38 27.17
N SER A 53 -13.37 -6.46 27.02
CA SER A 53 -13.02 -7.59 26.16
C SER A 53 -13.22 -7.22 24.69
N LEU A 54 -12.29 -7.64 23.84
CA LEU A 54 -12.31 -7.43 22.39
C LEU A 54 -12.29 -8.77 21.65
N MET A 55 -13.08 -8.89 20.59
CA MET A 55 -13.05 -10.05 19.68
C MET A 55 -13.20 -9.61 18.22
N SER A 56 -12.52 -10.29 17.30
CA SER A 56 -12.68 -10.12 15.85
C SER A 56 -12.52 -11.47 15.16
N ILE A 57 -13.06 -11.60 13.94
CA ILE A 57 -12.85 -12.78 13.09
C ILE A 57 -12.35 -12.28 11.73
N ILE A 58 -11.12 -12.67 11.38
CA ILE A 58 -10.46 -12.31 10.12
C ILE A 58 -9.99 -13.62 9.47
N ASP A 59 -10.33 -13.86 8.21
CA ASP A 59 -9.98 -15.08 7.46
C ASP A 59 -10.29 -16.40 8.21
N LYS A 60 -11.41 -16.42 8.95
CA LYS A 60 -11.87 -17.51 9.84
C LYS A 60 -11.00 -17.74 11.09
N ILE A 61 -10.05 -16.86 11.38
CA ILE A 61 -9.22 -16.86 12.59
C ILE A 61 -9.89 -15.96 13.61
N GLU A 62 -10.17 -16.50 14.80
CA GLU A 62 -10.66 -15.73 15.94
C GLU A 62 -9.47 -15.00 16.59
N LEU A 63 -9.59 -13.67 16.73
CA LEU A 63 -8.63 -12.82 17.42
C LEU A 63 -9.27 -12.26 18.68
N LYS A 64 -8.57 -12.32 19.82
CA LYS A 64 -9.08 -11.91 21.14
C LYS A 64 -8.09 -10.99 21.86
N GLY A 65 -8.61 -10.09 22.68
CA GLY A 65 -7.81 -9.11 23.42
C GLY A 65 -8.58 -8.38 24.49
N THR A 66 -7.93 -7.42 25.15
CA THR A 66 -8.56 -6.52 26.13
C THR A 66 -8.08 -5.08 25.92
N SER A 67 -8.90 -4.10 26.33
CA SER A 67 -8.60 -2.68 26.20
C SER A 67 -9.15 -1.85 27.34
N ASP A 68 -8.47 -0.77 27.70
CA ASP A 68 -8.98 0.22 28.65
C ASP A 68 -10.10 1.10 28.06
N LYS A 69 -10.35 1.00 26.73
CA LYS A 69 -11.37 1.76 26.00
C LYS A 69 -12.48 0.87 25.47
N ASN A 70 -13.71 1.38 25.49
CA ASN A 70 -14.92 0.74 24.96
C ASN A 70 -15.18 1.04 23.47
N ASN A 71 -14.27 1.72 22.78
CA ASN A 71 -14.46 2.16 21.39
C ASN A 71 -13.95 1.16 20.33
N GLY A 72 -13.46 -0.01 20.73
CA GLY A 72 -12.89 -1.02 19.81
C GLY A 72 -11.41 -0.81 19.46
N SER A 73 -10.76 0.25 19.97
CA SER A 73 -9.30 0.39 19.87
C SER A 73 -8.57 -0.52 20.86
N GLY A 74 -7.40 -1.02 20.47
CA GLY A 74 -6.63 -1.97 21.27
C GLY A 74 -5.76 -2.91 20.43
N ILE A 75 -5.35 -4.01 21.04
CA ILE A 75 -4.63 -5.13 20.39
C ILE A 75 -5.47 -6.39 20.58
N LEU A 76 -5.64 -7.16 19.51
CA LEU A 76 -6.24 -8.49 19.50
C LEU A 76 -5.24 -9.46 18.89
N GLU A 77 -5.09 -10.64 19.49
CA GLU A 77 -4.11 -11.66 19.11
C GLU A 77 -4.80 -13.01 18.92
N GLY A 78 -4.22 -13.86 18.07
CA GLY A 78 -4.72 -15.20 17.77
C GLY A 78 -3.67 -16.03 17.03
N VAL A 79 -3.99 -17.30 16.77
CA VAL A 79 -3.04 -18.27 16.20
C VAL A 79 -3.73 -19.07 15.10
N LYS A 80 -3.06 -19.23 13.96
CA LYS A 80 -3.54 -20.03 12.82
C LYS A 80 -3.38 -21.53 13.05
N SER A 81 -4.00 -22.35 12.20
CA SER A 81 -3.82 -23.81 12.17
C SER A 81 -2.39 -24.27 11.82
N ASP A 82 -1.62 -23.45 11.10
CA ASP A 82 -0.18 -23.62 10.84
C ASP A 82 0.71 -23.08 11.99
N LYS A 83 0.08 -22.63 13.09
CA LYS A 83 0.66 -21.94 14.25
C LYS A 83 1.26 -20.55 14.00
N SER A 84 1.13 -19.97 12.81
CA SER A 84 1.49 -18.56 12.60
C SER A 84 0.72 -17.67 13.58
N GLN A 85 1.43 -16.78 14.26
CA GLN A 85 0.82 -15.83 15.19
C GLN A 85 0.23 -14.66 14.42
N VAL A 86 -0.96 -14.19 14.82
CA VAL A 86 -1.71 -13.13 14.14
C VAL A 86 -2.05 -12.04 15.16
N LYS A 87 -1.78 -10.79 14.78
CA LYS A 87 -2.00 -9.62 15.63
C LYS A 87 -2.72 -8.52 14.88
N LEU A 88 -3.88 -8.12 15.38
CA LEU A 88 -4.61 -6.93 14.93
C LEU A 88 -4.38 -5.80 15.94
N THR A 89 -3.84 -4.68 15.47
CA THR A 89 -3.75 -3.43 16.24
C THR A 89 -4.73 -2.42 15.66
N VAL A 90 -5.56 -1.81 16.50
CA VAL A 90 -6.55 -0.78 16.13
C VAL A 90 -6.21 0.52 16.85
N SER A 91 -6.05 1.60 16.09
CA SER A 91 -5.63 2.91 16.63
C SER A 91 -6.67 3.51 17.58
N ASN A 92 -6.22 4.33 18.54
CA ASN A 92 -7.09 4.94 19.57
C ASN A 92 -8.26 5.76 19.01
N ASP A 93 -8.06 6.38 17.84
CA ASP A 93 -9.00 7.21 17.09
C ASP A 93 -9.80 6.42 16.02
N LEU A 94 -9.58 5.10 15.93
CA LEU A 94 -10.16 4.18 14.95
C LEU A 94 -9.82 4.53 13.48
N ALA A 95 -8.83 5.40 13.25
CA ALA A 95 -8.46 5.84 11.91
C ALA A 95 -7.54 4.86 11.15
N GLN A 96 -6.95 3.88 11.83
CA GLN A 96 -6.06 2.89 11.23
C GLN A 96 -6.21 1.51 11.89
N THR A 97 -6.11 0.46 11.06
CA THR A 97 -5.91 -0.93 11.49
C THR A 97 -4.60 -1.45 10.93
N THR A 98 -3.84 -2.19 11.73
CA THR A 98 -2.62 -2.87 11.31
C THR A 98 -2.72 -4.34 11.69
N LEU A 99 -2.83 -5.20 10.68
CA LEU A 99 -2.84 -6.67 10.81
C LEU A 99 -1.43 -7.20 10.50
N GLU A 100 -0.85 -7.94 11.43
CA GLU A 100 0.51 -8.50 11.32
C GLU A 100 0.43 -10.02 11.47
N ILE A 101 1.18 -10.75 10.63
CA ILE A 101 1.30 -12.20 10.67
C ILE A 101 2.77 -12.55 10.83
N PHE A 102 3.06 -13.39 11.83
CA PHE A 102 4.39 -13.86 12.22
C PHE A 102 4.49 -15.38 12.07
N GLN A 103 5.71 -15.91 12.05
CA GLN A 103 5.96 -17.35 12.19
C GLN A 103 5.59 -17.85 13.61
N GLU A 104 5.72 -19.16 13.86
CA GLU A 104 5.49 -19.77 15.19
C GLU A 104 6.32 -19.09 16.30
N ASP A 105 7.46 -18.46 15.96
CA ASP A 105 8.36 -17.75 16.87
C ASP A 105 7.80 -16.44 17.46
N GLY A 106 6.72 -15.89 16.88
CA GLY A 106 6.12 -14.61 17.28
C GLY A 106 6.98 -13.38 17.03
N LYS A 107 8.00 -13.47 16.16
CA LYS A 107 9.01 -12.42 15.93
C LYS A 107 9.30 -12.21 14.45
N THR A 108 9.41 -13.29 13.68
CA THR A 108 9.75 -13.22 12.26
C THR A 108 8.50 -12.91 11.47
N PHE A 109 8.43 -11.69 10.91
CA PHE A 109 7.33 -11.26 10.05
C PHE A 109 7.18 -12.15 8.82
N MET A 110 5.94 -12.43 8.45
CA MET A 110 5.55 -13.04 7.17
C MET A 110 4.80 -12.02 6.30
N SER A 111 3.88 -11.27 6.89
CA SER A 111 3.20 -10.15 6.22
C SER A 111 2.67 -9.10 7.21
N ARG A 112 2.47 -7.88 6.70
CA ARG A 112 1.74 -6.79 7.36
C ARG A 112 0.72 -6.21 6.39
N LYS A 113 -0.48 -5.89 6.87
CA LYS A 113 -1.48 -5.11 6.15
C LYS A 113 -1.95 -3.94 7.01
N VAL A 114 -1.73 -2.73 6.52
CA VAL A 114 -2.21 -1.47 7.12
C VAL A 114 -3.38 -0.95 6.29
N ASN A 115 -4.51 -0.66 6.93
CA ASN A 115 -5.66 -0.02 6.29
C ASN A 115 -5.98 1.31 7.00
N SER A 116 -6.29 2.35 6.22
CA SER A 116 -6.52 3.70 6.70
C SER A 116 -7.97 4.16 6.47
N LYS A 117 -8.43 5.14 7.25
CA LYS A 117 -9.79 5.70 7.21
C LYS A 117 -10.19 6.34 5.88
N ASP A 118 -9.22 6.78 5.08
CA ASP A 118 -9.41 7.25 3.70
C ASP A 118 -9.65 6.12 2.68
N LYS A 119 -9.65 4.86 3.14
CA LYS A 119 -9.72 3.61 2.36
C LYS A 119 -8.45 3.28 1.56
N SER A 120 -7.33 3.97 1.80
CA SER A 120 -6.03 3.49 1.35
C SER A 120 -5.57 2.27 2.16
N SER A 121 -4.72 1.44 1.57
CA SER A 121 -4.06 0.33 2.28
C SER A 121 -2.66 0.06 1.75
N ILE A 122 -1.81 -0.50 2.62
CA ILE A 122 -0.47 -0.97 2.29
C ILE A 122 -0.34 -2.41 2.77
N GLU A 123 0.00 -3.32 1.86
CA GLU A 123 0.30 -4.71 2.14
C GLU A 123 1.79 -4.96 1.90
N GLU A 124 2.48 -5.54 2.88
CA GLU A 124 3.90 -5.87 2.87
C GLU A 124 4.05 -7.38 3.07
N LYS A 125 4.89 -8.04 2.25
CA LYS A 125 5.28 -9.44 2.46
C LYS A 125 6.79 -9.53 2.70
N PHE A 126 7.18 -10.48 3.53
CA PHE A 126 8.55 -10.68 3.98
C PHE A 126 9.02 -12.09 3.61
N ASN A 127 10.32 -12.22 3.29
CA ASN A 127 10.93 -13.51 3.00
C ASN A 127 11.27 -14.28 4.30
N ALA A 128 11.82 -15.50 4.17
CA ALA A 128 12.13 -16.37 5.30
C ALA A 128 13.15 -15.79 6.32
N LYS A 129 13.84 -14.70 6.01
CA LYS A 129 14.74 -13.97 6.92
C LYS A 129 14.09 -12.73 7.55
N GLY A 130 12.84 -12.40 7.20
CA GLY A 130 12.19 -11.15 7.56
C GLY A 130 12.56 -9.94 6.69
N GLU A 131 13.25 -10.13 5.55
CA GLU A 131 13.53 -9.05 4.59
C GLU A 131 12.27 -8.77 3.73
N LEU A 132 11.95 -7.50 3.46
CA LEU A 132 10.80 -7.12 2.62
C LEU A 132 10.99 -7.65 1.18
N SER A 133 10.02 -8.41 0.67
CA SER A 133 10.05 -9.02 -0.67
C SER A 133 8.98 -8.49 -1.62
N GLU A 134 7.88 -7.97 -1.09
CA GLU A 134 6.76 -7.40 -1.86
C GLU A 134 6.12 -6.23 -1.09
N LYS A 135 5.69 -5.19 -1.80
CA LYS A 135 4.89 -4.09 -1.27
C LYS A 135 3.82 -3.66 -2.26
N ILE A 136 2.55 -3.81 -1.89
CA ILE A 136 1.40 -3.33 -2.66
C ILE A 136 0.79 -2.16 -1.91
N MET A 137 0.66 -1.01 -2.58
CA MET A 137 -0.01 0.17 -2.06
C MET A 137 -1.26 0.43 -2.89
N VAL A 138 -2.43 0.41 -2.26
CA VAL A 138 -3.72 0.73 -2.88
C VAL A 138 -4.16 2.11 -2.39
N ARG A 139 -4.35 3.05 -3.32
CA ARG A 139 -4.78 4.42 -3.03
C ARG A 139 -6.31 4.48 -2.88
N ALA A 140 -6.82 5.54 -2.25
CA ALA A 140 -8.26 5.75 -2.03
C ALA A 140 -9.13 5.79 -3.32
N ASN A 141 -8.52 6.08 -4.47
CA ASN A 141 -9.16 6.02 -5.80
C ASN A 141 -9.13 4.61 -6.45
N GLY A 142 -8.60 3.60 -5.77
CA GLY A 142 -8.45 2.23 -6.26
C GLY A 142 -7.21 1.97 -7.12
N THR A 143 -6.47 3.01 -7.54
CA THR A 143 -5.19 2.83 -8.26
C THR A 143 -4.13 2.25 -7.35
N ARG A 144 -3.14 1.56 -7.93
CA ARG A 144 -2.12 0.81 -7.19
C ARG A 144 -0.71 1.15 -7.59
N LEU A 145 0.20 1.04 -6.63
CA LEU A 145 1.64 0.98 -6.86
C LEU A 145 2.15 -0.32 -6.24
N GLU A 146 2.54 -1.25 -7.10
CA GLU A 146 2.94 -2.62 -6.77
C GLU A 146 4.45 -2.76 -6.98
N HIS A 147 5.18 -3.12 -5.92
CA HIS A 147 6.62 -3.40 -5.93
C HIS A 147 6.84 -4.88 -5.62
N THR A 148 7.49 -5.59 -6.52
CA THR A 148 7.69 -7.05 -6.45
C THR A 148 9.15 -7.42 -6.67
N GLU A 149 9.53 -8.64 -6.26
CA GLU A 149 10.92 -9.14 -6.36
C GLU A 149 11.92 -8.19 -5.67
N ILE A 150 11.51 -7.63 -4.52
CA ILE A 150 12.33 -6.69 -3.75
C ILE A 150 13.51 -7.47 -3.14
N LYS A 151 14.71 -6.94 -3.34
CA LYS A 151 15.98 -7.51 -2.86
C LYS A 151 16.47 -6.78 -1.61
N SER A 152 17.51 -7.32 -0.98
CA SER A 152 18.17 -6.74 0.20
C SER A 152 18.82 -5.37 -0.05
N ASP A 153 19.07 -4.98 -1.30
CA ASP A 153 19.55 -3.64 -1.70
C ASP A 153 18.41 -2.62 -1.92
N GLY A 154 17.14 -3.03 -1.74
CA GLY A 154 15.96 -2.22 -2.00
C GLY A 154 15.61 -2.04 -3.47
N THR A 155 16.27 -2.74 -4.39
CA THR A 155 15.88 -2.79 -5.81
C THR A 155 14.80 -3.84 -6.05
N GLY A 156 13.98 -3.65 -7.08
CA GLY A 156 12.92 -4.58 -7.47
C GLY A 156 12.21 -4.18 -8.76
N LYS A 157 11.16 -4.91 -9.13
CA LYS A 157 10.22 -4.53 -10.19
C LYS A 157 9.18 -3.58 -9.63
N ALA A 158 8.62 -2.73 -10.49
CA ALA A 158 7.52 -1.84 -10.15
C ALA A 158 6.45 -1.80 -11.24
N LYS A 159 5.19 -1.75 -10.81
CA LYS A 159 4.03 -1.47 -11.66
C LYS A 159 3.14 -0.43 -10.99
N GLU A 160 2.63 0.51 -11.77
CA GLU A 160 1.57 1.41 -11.33
C GLU A 160 0.31 1.14 -12.16
N ILE A 161 -0.69 0.58 -11.49
CA ILE A 161 -1.98 0.25 -12.10
C ILE A 161 -2.88 1.46 -11.91
N LEU A 162 -3.04 2.23 -12.99
CA LEU A 162 -4.01 3.32 -13.08
C LEU A 162 -5.40 2.74 -13.36
N LYS A 163 -6.43 3.59 -13.44
CA LYS A 163 -7.80 3.14 -13.66
C LYS A 163 -7.96 2.31 -14.95
N ASP A 164 -7.40 2.80 -16.05
CA ASP A 164 -7.70 2.30 -17.40
C ASP A 164 -6.48 1.60 -18.07
N PHE A 165 -5.25 1.75 -17.54
CA PHE A 165 -4.05 1.05 -18.01
C PHE A 165 -2.94 0.97 -16.93
N THR A 166 -1.91 0.14 -17.17
CA THR A 166 -0.75 -0.04 -16.28
C THR A 166 0.51 0.58 -16.87
N LEU A 167 1.34 1.18 -16.01
CA LEU A 167 2.72 1.58 -16.29
C LEU A 167 3.69 0.61 -15.60
N GLU A 168 4.80 0.26 -16.25
CA GLU A 168 5.79 -0.69 -15.70
C GLU A 168 7.20 -0.10 -15.62
N GLY A 169 8.04 -0.68 -14.77
CA GLY A 169 9.43 -0.29 -14.59
C GLY A 169 10.08 -0.92 -13.36
N THR A 170 10.90 -0.14 -12.65
CA THR A 170 11.76 -0.62 -11.56
C THR A 170 11.63 0.20 -10.28
N LEU A 171 11.87 -0.45 -9.15
CA LEU A 171 12.13 0.18 -7.85
C LEU A 171 13.65 0.26 -7.63
N ALA A 172 14.10 1.40 -7.09
CA ALA A 172 15.40 1.58 -6.46
C ALA A 172 15.22 2.19 -5.07
N ALA A 173 16.25 2.13 -4.22
CA ALA A 173 16.17 2.44 -2.79
C ALA A 173 15.57 3.82 -2.40
N ASN A 174 15.58 4.80 -3.31
CA ASN A 174 14.99 6.14 -3.10
C ASN A 174 13.80 6.48 -4.01
N LYS A 175 13.59 5.78 -5.14
CA LYS A 175 12.53 6.11 -6.11
C LYS A 175 12.07 4.93 -6.95
N THR A 176 10.82 4.98 -7.37
CA THR A 176 10.28 4.16 -8.46
C THR A 176 10.51 4.88 -9.79
N THR A 177 10.81 4.13 -10.85
CA THR A 177 10.97 4.64 -12.22
C THR A 177 10.16 3.79 -13.19
N LEU A 178 9.12 4.39 -13.75
CA LEU A 178 8.20 3.79 -14.72
C LEU A 178 8.49 4.35 -16.11
N LYS A 179 8.29 3.54 -17.16
CA LYS A 179 8.61 3.92 -18.53
C LYS A 179 7.48 3.65 -19.52
N VAL A 180 7.43 4.47 -20.58
CA VAL A 180 6.72 4.18 -21.82
C VAL A 180 7.65 4.52 -22.99
N GLU A 181 7.99 3.52 -23.78
CA GLU A 181 8.91 3.63 -24.92
C GLU A 181 8.10 3.56 -26.24
N GLU A 182 8.32 4.50 -27.15
CA GLU A 182 7.70 4.56 -28.49
C GLU A 182 8.72 5.07 -29.51
N SER A 183 9.12 4.23 -30.46
CA SER A 183 10.20 4.50 -31.42
C SER A 183 11.50 4.95 -30.71
N SER A 184 12.01 6.15 -30.98
CA SER A 184 13.18 6.73 -30.31
C SER A 184 12.89 7.41 -28.97
N VAL A 185 11.60 7.58 -28.63
CA VAL A 185 11.14 8.39 -27.51
C VAL A 185 10.85 7.50 -26.29
N THR A 186 11.40 7.89 -25.14
CA THR A 186 11.10 7.32 -23.83
C THR A 186 10.48 8.40 -22.94
N LEU A 187 9.23 8.19 -22.54
CA LEU A 187 8.59 8.91 -21.43
C LEU A 187 8.94 8.19 -20.13
N ILE A 188 9.44 8.92 -19.13
CA ILE A 188 9.90 8.34 -17.85
C ILE A 188 9.21 9.06 -16.71
N LYS A 189 8.40 8.34 -15.92
CA LYS A 189 7.77 8.83 -14.69
C LYS A 189 8.54 8.34 -13.47
N HIS A 190 9.10 9.26 -12.70
CA HIS A 190 9.64 8.98 -11.37
C HIS A 190 8.58 9.22 -10.31
N ILE A 191 8.57 8.35 -9.29
CA ILE A 191 7.85 8.55 -8.04
C ILE A 191 8.89 8.44 -6.93
N GLU A 192 9.19 9.57 -6.28
CA GLU A 192 10.16 9.64 -5.19
C GLU A 192 9.57 8.99 -3.92
N LYS A 193 10.43 8.62 -2.95
CA LYS A 193 9.99 8.08 -1.63
C LYS A 193 9.01 8.99 -0.86
N SER A 194 8.96 10.29 -1.19
CA SER A 194 8.00 11.27 -0.66
C SER A 194 6.60 11.22 -1.29
N GLY A 195 6.41 10.47 -2.37
CA GLY A 195 5.23 10.54 -3.24
C GLY A 195 5.27 11.71 -4.24
N GLU A 196 6.36 12.49 -4.27
CA GLU A 196 6.60 13.49 -5.31
C GLU A 196 6.74 12.80 -6.67
N ILE A 197 6.13 13.39 -7.71
CA ILE A 197 6.20 12.87 -9.08
C ILE A 197 7.02 13.84 -9.93
N LYS A 198 7.94 13.29 -10.72
CA LYS A 198 8.71 14.00 -11.76
C LYS A 198 8.61 13.22 -13.05
N VAL A 199 8.55 13.90 -14.19
CA VAL A 199 8.46 13.24 -15.49
C VAL A 199 9.49 13.85 -16.43
N GLU A 200 10.23 13.02 -17.16
CA GLU A 200 11.18 13.44 -18.19
C GLU A 200 10.84 12.77 -19.52
N LEU A 201 11.25 13.43 -20.62
CA LEU A 201 11.18 12.89 -21.97
C LEU A 201 12.60 12.78 -22.52
N LYS A 202 12.97 11.61 -23.06
CA LYS A 202 14.25 11.39 -23.73
C LYS A 202 13.99 10.88 -25.13
N ASP A 203 14.61 11.49 -26.13
CA ASP A 203 14.52 11.07 -27.53
C ASP A 203 15.93 10.80 -28.07
N THR A 204 16.20 9.57 -28.49
CA THR A 204 17.51 9.21 -29.06
C THR A 204 17.72 9.76 -30.46
N ALA A 205 16.67 10.24 -31.14
CA ALA A 205 16.77 11.00 -32.39
C ALA A 205 16.98 12.50 -32.17
N GLY A 206 16.87 13.01 -30.93
CA GLY A 206 17.05 14.42 -30.59
C GLY A 206 16.02 15.39 -31.16
N GLN A 207 14.87 14.91 -31.63
CA GLN A 207 13.81 15.71 -32.25
C GLN A 207 12.79 16.22 -31.23
N LYS A 208 12.48 15.41 -30.21
CA LYS A 208 11.59 15.76 -29.11
C LYS A 208 12.34 16.04 -27.81
N SER A 209 11.92 17.05 -27.07
CA SER A 209 12.30 17.27 -25.67
C SER A 209 11.06 17.52 -24.81
N GLY A 210 11.21 17.43 -23.49
CA GLY A 210 10.12 17.63 -22.53
C GLY A 210 10.54 18.57 -21.42
N ASN A 211 9.71 19.58 -21.14
CA ASN A 211 9.88 20.48 -20.00
C ASN A 211 8.84 20.15 -18.92
N TRP A 212 9.29 19.92 -17.68
CA TRP A 212 8.45 19.52 -16.56
C TRP A 212 8.23 20.67 -15.58
N ASP A 213 6.96 21.07 -15.41
CA ASP A 213 6.55 21.91 -14.29
C ASP A 213 5.96 21.06 -13.16
N ALA A 214 6.61 21.07 -12.01
CA ALA A 214 6.16 20.38 -10.81
C ALA A 214 4.92 21.03 -10.16
N ALA A 215 4.64 22.31 -10.41
CA ALA A 215 3.51 23.03 -9.81
C ALA A 215 2.17 22.62 -10.46
N SER A 216 2.10 22.65 -11.80
CA SER A 216 0.96 22.11 -12.57
C SER A 216 0.99 20.59 -12.74
N ARG A 217 2.13 19.93 -12.47
CA ARG A 217 2.41 18.51 -12.75
C ARG A 217 2.27 18.18 -14.23
N ALA A 218 2.78 19.07 -15.08
CA ALA A 218 2.66 19.01 -16.51
C ALA A 218 4.02 18.83 -17.20
N LEU A 219 4.06 17.93 -18.19
CA LEU A 219 5.17 17.78 -19.14
C LEU A 219 4.75 18.41 -20.48
N THR A 220 5.31 19.56 -20.83
CA THR A 220 5.14 20.14 -22.18
C THR A 220 6.16 19.53 -23.14
N ILE A 221 5.68 18.91 -24.22
CA ILE A 221 6.48 18.29 -25.27
C ILE A 221 6.82 19.34 -26.33
N ILE A 222 8.11 19.42 -26.67
CA ILE A 222 8.70 20.42 -27.55
C ILE A 222 9.32 19.72 -28.76
N VAL A 223 9.08 20.25 -29.97
CA VAL A 223 9.71 19.81 -31.23
C VAL A 223 10.13 21.04 -32.01
N ASN A 224 11.35 21.08 -32.54
CA ASN A 224 11.89 22.22 -33.30
C ASN A 224 11.67 23.58 -32.61
N ASN A 225 11.91 23.64 -31.30
CA ASN A 225 11.71 24.80 -30.42
C ASN A 225 10.26 25.34 -30.32
N LYS A 226 9.25 24.57 -30.75
CA LYS A 226 7.83 24.86 -30.53
C LYS A 226 7.21 23.88 -29.54
N TYR A 227 6.29 24.36 -28.69
CA TYR A 227 5.43 23.48 -27.90
C TYR A 227 4.41 22.82 -28.83
N ILE A 228 4.23 21.50 -28.70
CA ILE A 228 3.32 20.71 -29.55
C ILE A 228 2.14 20.16 -28.73
N SER A 229 2.43 19.68 -27.53
CA SER A 229 1.42 19.12 -26.62
C SER A 229 1.85 19.21 -25.16
N GLN A 230 0.92 18.93 -24.26
CA GLN A 230 1.13 18.83 -22.82
C GLN A 230 0.51 17.54 -22.29
N LEU A 231 1.24 16.85 -21.41
CA LEU A 231 0.76 15.72 -20.61
C LEU A 231 0.66 16.13 -19.14
N VAL A 232 -0.54 16.13 -18.55
CA VAL A 232 -0.75 16.49 -17.14
C VAL A 232 -1.00 15.24 -16.30
N PHE A 233 -0.19 15.06 -15.25
CA PHE A 233 -0.25 13.92 -14.33
C PHE A 233 -1.05 14.34 -13.10
N THR A 234 -2.35 14.06 -13.08
CA THR A 234 -3.31 14.66 -12.15
C THR A 234 -3.10 14.23 -10.70
N LYS A 235 -3.86 14.83 -9.76
CA LYS A 235 -3.90 14.38 -8.35
C LYS A 235 -4.84 13.18 -8.14
N GLN A 236 -5.47 12.71 -9.21
CA GLN A 236 -6.44 11.60 -9.23
C GLN A 236 -5.83 10.34 -9.87
N ASP A 237 -4.52 10.34 -10.12
CA ASP A 237 -3.74 9.29 -10.79
C ASP A 237 -4.24 8.98 -12.23
N THR A 238 -4.64 10.04 -12.93
CA THR A 238 -4.95 10.02 -14.37
C THR A 238 -3.92 10.83 -15.14
N ILE A 239 -3.81 10.59 -16.45
CA ILE A 239 -2.99 11.42 -17.35
C ILE A 239 -3.94 12.05 -18.37
N THR A 240 -3.85 13.38 -18.55
CA THR A 240 -4.55 14.07 -19.65
C THR A 240 -3.58 14.57 -20.70
N TYR A 241 -4.05 14.71 -21.93
CA TYR A 241 -3.33 15.22 -23.09
C TYR A 241 -4.04 16.43 -23.67
N GLN A 242 -3.29 17.49 -24.01
CA GLN A 242 -3.80 18.63 -24.78
C GLN A 242 -2.76 19.08 -25.81
N LYS A 243 -3.21 19.64 -26.94
CA LYS A 243 -2.34 20.21 -27.97
C LYS A 243 -2.12 21.70 -27.78
N TYR A 244 -0.99 22.20 -28.30
CA TYR A 244 -0.79 23.62 -28.55
C TYR A 244 -1.25 24.01 -29.96
N ASP A 245 -1.48 25.31 -30.15
CA ASP A 245 -1.69 25.94 -31.46
C ASP A 245 -0.49 25.75 -32.40
N THR A 246 -0.69 25.99 -33.70
CA THR A 246 0.37 25.90 -34.73
C THR A 246 1.54 26.87 -34.49
N ALA A 247 1.35 27.90 -33.66
CA ALA A 247 2.40 28.81 -33.22
C ALA A 247 3.29 28.20 -32.12
N GLY A 248 2.75 27.29 -31.30
CA GLY A 248 3.39 26.73 -30.11
C GLY A 248 3.25 27.61 -28.87
N THR A 249 2.18 28.42 -28.78
CA THR A 249 2.03 29.50 -27.78
C THR A 249 0.86 29.32 -26.82
N LYS A 250 -0.26 28.76 -27.26
CA LYS A 250 -1.47 28.54 -26.45
C LYS A 250 -1.94 27.10 -26.57
N LEU A 251 -2.57 26.58 -25.51
CA LEU A 251 -3.28 25.31 -25.59
C LEU A 251 -4.60 25.48 -26.36
N GLU A 252 -4.94 24.51 -27.21
CA GLU A 252 -6.17 24.50 -28.01
C GLU A 252 -7.15 23.41 -27.54
N GLY A 253 -8.44 23.62 -27.81
CA GLY A 253 -9.51 22.69 -27.45
C GLY A 253 -9.63 22.47 -25.93
N THR A 254 -9.83 21.22 -25.53
CA THR A 254 -9.87 20.79 -24.13
C THR A 254 -8.89 19.63 -23.90
N ALA A 255 -8.40 19.48 -22.66
CA ALA A 255 -7.58 18.34 -22.29
C ALA A 255 -8.42 17.05 -22.26
N VAL A 256 -7.94 16.02 -22.93
CA VAL A 256 -8.59 14.69 -23.03
C VAL A 256 -7.89 13.73 -22.07
N GLU A 257 -8.66 12.98 -21.27
CA GLU A 257 -8.11 11.95 -20.40
C GLU A 257 -7.69 10.71 -21.20
N ILE A 258 -6.46 10.24 -21.00
CA ILE A 258 -5.89 9.08 -21.69
C ILE A 258 -6.48 7.80 -21.08
N LYS A 259 -7.01 6.92 -21.94
CA LYS A 259 -7.70 5.67 -21.56
C LYS A 259 -6.94 4.40 -21.90
N THR A 260 -5.92 4.46 -22.75
CA THR A 260 -5.07 3.30 -23.05
C THR A 260 -3.59 3.64 -23.09
N LEU A 261 -2.74 2.64 -22.83
CA LEU A 261 -1.30 2.74 -23.06
C LEU A 261 -0.97 2.99 -24.55
N ALA A 262 -1.84 2.57 -25.46
CA ALA A 262 -1.73 2.84 -26.90
C ALA A 262 -1.98 4.32 -27.23
N GLU A 263 -2.99 4.96 -26.62
CA GLU A 263 -3.18 6.41 -26.69
C GLU A 263 -1.97 7.15 -26.11
N LEU A 264 -1.47 6.75 -24.93
CA LEU A 264 -0.28 7.36 -24.33
C LEU A 264 0.92 7.30 -25.28
N LYS A 265 1.22 6.13 -25.86
CA LYS A 265 2.24 5.98 -26.90
C LYS A 265 1.97 6.88 -28.11
N ASN A 266 0.73 6.99 -28.58
CA ASN A 266 0.38 7.88 -29.70
C ASN A 266 0.61 9.37 -29.38
N THR A 267 0.62 9.80 -28.10
CA THR A 267 1.01 11.17 -27.73
C THR A 267 2.51 11.46 -27.83
N LEU A 268 3.35 10.42 -27.95
CA LEU A 268 4.82 10.50 -28.03
C LEU A 268 5.35 10.48 -29.48
N LYS A 269 4.46 10.31 -30.47
CA LYS A 269 4.76 10.27 -31.91
C LYS A 269 5.05 11.64 -32.50
#